data_AF-A0A7V7MJ32-F1
#
_entry.id   AF-A0A7V7MJ32-F1
#
_cell.length_a   1.000
_cell.length_b   1.000
_cell.length_c   1.000
_cell.angle_alpha   90.00
_cell.angle_beta   90.00
_cell.angle_gamma   90.00
#
_symmetry.space_group_name_H-M   'P 1'
#
loop_
_entity.id
_entity.type
_entity.pdbx_description
1 polymer ?
#
loop_
_entity_poly.entity_id
_entity_poly.type
_entity_poly.pdbx_seq_one_letter_code
_entity_poly.pdbx_strand_id
1 'polypeptide(L)'
;MSDDPLGVVFAALAHESRRRILDIVKANPGCQVNFVAAYFSSSRIAVMKHLRILEQANLLISEKRGRSRALFFNSVPIQMIYDRWTTEYSSLWAEKLTRLKYKLESQTDPDE
;
A
#
# COMPACT_ATOMS: atom_id res chain seq x y z
N MET A 1 -9.12 0.85 -24.75
CA MET A 1 -9.58 1.02 -23.36
C MET A 1 -8.47 1.76 -22.66
N SER A 2 -8.77 2.92 -22.09
CA SER A 2 -7.80 3.87 -21.55
C SER A 2 -6.81 3.15 -20.61
N ASP A 3 -5.52 3.18 -20.96
CA ASP A 3 -4.45 2.83 -20.03
C ASP A 3 -4.43 3.90 -18.94
N ASP A 4 -5.25 3.72 -17.92
CA ASP A 4 -5.19 4.48 -16.68
C ASP A 4 -4.63 3.57 -15.57
N PRO A 5 -3.29 3.51 -15.45
CA PRO A 5 -2.65 2.69 -14.42
C PRO A 5 -3.13 3.03 -13.01
N LEU A 6 -3.41 4.31 -12.74
CA LEU A 6 -3.90 4.77 -11.44
C LEU A 6 -5.35 4.32 -11.22
N GLY A 7 -6.20 4.43 -12.23
CA GLY A 7 -7.58 3.95 -12.21
C GLY A 7 -7.67 2.47 -11.85
N VAL A 8 -6.77 1.63 -12.37
CA VAL A 8 -6.70 0.20 -12.03
C VAL A 8 -6.36 -0.02 -10.55
N VAL A 9 -5.42 0.76 -10.00
CA VAL A 9 -5.06 0.70 -8.58
C VAL A 9 -6.21 1.14 -7.68
N PHE A 10 -6.89 2.24 -8.00
CA PHE A 10 -8.06 2.70 -7.25
C PHE A 10 -9.20 1.67 -7.30
N ALA A 11 -9.51 1.15 -8.50
CA ALA A 11 -10.51 0.11 -8.66
C ALA A 11 -10.16 -1.15 -7.85
N ALA A 12 -8.89 -1.55 -7.82
CA ALA A 12 -8.42 -2.66 -7.00
C ALA A 12 -8.55 -2.36 -5.49
N LEU A 13 -8.21 -1.16 -5.03
CA LEU A 13 -8.31 -0.79 -3.63
C LEU A 13 -9.74 -0.53 -3.15
N ALA A 14 -10.71 -0.29 -4.04
CA ALA A 14 -12.10 0.03 -3.68
C ALA A 14 -12.83 -1.10 -2.92
N HIS A 15 -12.44 -2.36 -3.09
CA HIS A 15 -13.11 -3.51 -2.47
C HIS A 15 -12.45 -3.94 -1.16
N GLU A 16 -13.24 -4.11 -0.11
CA GLU A 16 -12.76 -4.42 1.24
C GLU A 16 -11.94 -5.72 1.30
N SER A 17 -12.43 -6.82 0.73
CA SER A 17 -11.67 -8.08 0.74
C SER A 17 -10.30 -7.98 0.08
N ARG A 18 -10.14 -7.10 -0.91
CA ARG A 18 -8.84 -6.86 -1.56
C ARG A 18 -7.88 -6.11 -0.63
N ARG A 19 -8.37 -5.08 0.08
CA ARG A 19 -7.57 -4.41 1.13
C ARG A 19 -7.16 -5.38 2.23
N ARG A 20 -8.11 -6.21 2.72
CA ARG A 20 -7.83 -7.24 3.73
C ARG A 20 -6.81 -8.28 3.28
N ILE A 21 -6.84 -8.69 2.01
CA ILE A 21 -5.79 -9.57 1.44
C ILE A 21 -4.42 -8.89 1.53
N LEU A 22 -4.32 -7.62 1.13
CA LEU A 22 -3.05 -6.88 1.18
C LEU A 22 -2.55 -6.75 2.62
N ASP A 23 -3.43 -6.51 3.60
CA ASP A 23 -3.07 -6.46 5.02
C ASP A 23 -2.49 -7.80 5.51
N ILE A 24 -3.13 -8.93 5.17
CA ILE A 24 -2.66 -10.27 5.53
C ILE A 24 -1.29 -10.55 4.92
N VAL A 25 -1.10 -10.25 3.64
CA VAL A 25 0.17 -10.48 2.92
C VAL A 25 1.26 -9.56 3.44
N LYS A 26 0.95 -8.29 3.74
CA LYS A 26 1.88 -7.33 4.36
C LYS A 26 2.37 -7.82 5.73
N ALA A 27 1.46 -8.36 6.55
CA ALA A 27 1.80 -8.92 7.85
C ALA A 27 2.56 -10.26 7.75
N ASN A 28 2.39 -11.00 6.65
CA ASN A 28 2.98 -12.33 6.45
C ASN A 28 3.65 -12.43 5.06
N PRO A 29 4.80 -11.75 4.83
CA PRO A 29 5.47 -11.77 3.53
C PRO A 29 5.88 -13.18 3.10
N GLY A 30 5.63 -13.54 1.85
CA GLY A 30 5.95 -14.87 1.31
C GLY A 30 4.94 -15.97 1.68
N CYS A 31 3.82 -15.62 2.35
CA CYS A 31 2.75 -16.57 2.62
C CYS A 31 2.14 -17.13 1.33
N GLN A 32 1.53 -18.32 1.43
CA GLN A 32 0.95 -19.00 0.29
C GLN A 32 -0.51 -18.61 0.06
N VAL A 33 -1.02 -18.82 -1.16
CA VAL A 33 -2.44 -18.62 -1.50
C VAL A 33 -3.39 -19.34 -0.53
N ASN A 34 -3.04 -20.56 -0.09
CA ASN A 34 -3.85 -21.33 0.86
C ASN A 34 -3.98 -20.63 2.21
N PHE A 35 -2.88 -20.02 2.67
CA PHE A 35 -2.83 -19.30 3.93
C PHE A 35 -3.78 -18.12 3.89
N VAL A 36 -3.72 -17.30 2.83
CA VAL A 36 -4.65 -16.16 2.66
C VAL A 36 -6.09 -16.63 2.55
N ALA A 37 -6.37 -17.70 1.79
CA ALA A 37 -7.72 -18.21 1.60
C ALA A 37 -8.38 -18.67 2.90
N ALA A 38 -7.62 -19.13 3.89
CA ALA A 38 -8.14 -19.56 5.19
C ALA A 38 -8.76 -18.40 6.01
N TYR A 39 -8.46 -17.13 5.69
CA TYR A 39 -9.01 -15.96 6.37
C TYR A 39 -10.39 -15.51 5.85
N PHE A 40 -10.93 -16.20 4.84
CA PHE A 40 -12.20 -15.82 4.20
C PHE A 40 -13.20 -16.98 4.23
N SER A 41 -14.46 -16.66 4.48
CA SER A 41 -15.58 -17.61 4.35
C SER A 41 -15.99 -17.86 2.90
N SER A 42 -15.53 -17.02 1.97
CA SER A 42 -15.78 -17.15 0.54
C SER A 42 -14.97 -18.29 -0.09
N SER A 43 -15.38 -18.72 -1.28
CA SER A 43 -14.68 -19.79 -1.97
C SER A 43 -13.25 -19.40 -2.33
N ARG A 44 -12.36 -20.39 -2.36
CA ARG A 44 -10.98 -20.22 -2.83
C ARG A 44 -10.90 -19.58 -4.23
N ILE A 45 -11.87 -19.88 -5.09
CA ILE A 45 -11.97 -19.31 -6.45
C ILE A 45 -12.19 -17.80 -6.38
N ALA A 46 -13.03 -17.33 -5.46
CA ALA A 46 -13.26 -15.90 -5.24
C ALA A 46 -11.98 -15.19 -4.75
N VAL A 47 -11.26 -15.80 -3.80
CA VAL A 47 -9.97 -15.28 -3.33
C VAL A 47 -8.96 -15.22 -4.47
N MET A 48 -8.86 -16.26 -5.31
CA MET A 48 -7.96 -16.25 -6.47
C MET A 48 -8.33 -15.15 -7.49
N LYS A 49 -9.63 -14.86 -7.68
CA LYS A 49 -10.07 -13.73 -8.52
C LYS A 49 -9.57 -12.40 -7.95
N HIS A 50 -9.67 -12.20 -6.63
CA HIS A 50 -9.13 -11.01 -5.97
C HIS A 50 -7.62 -10.90 -6.12
N LEU A 51 -6.88 -11.99 -5.93
CA LEU A 51 -5.41 -12.01 -6.10
C LEU A 51 -5.01 -11.60 -7.52
N ARG A 52 -5.70 -12.12 -8.55
CA ARG A 52 -5.43 -11.72 -9.95
C ARG A 52 -5.66 -10.24 -10.20
N ILE A 53 -6.73 -9.66 -9.65
CA ILE A 53 -7.00 -8.21 -9.77
C ILE A 53 -5.89 -7.40 -9.09
N LEU A 54 -5.43 -7.84 -7.91
CA LEU A 54 -4.34 -7.18 -7.19
C LEU A 54 -2.99 -7.30 -7.93
N GLU A 55 -2.72 -8.44 -8.57
CA GLU A 55 -1.55 -8.64 -9.43
C GLU A 55 -1.59 -7.74 -10.67
N GLN A 56 -2.76 -7.62 -11.32
CA GLN A 56 -2.96 -6.71 -12.47
C GLN A 56 -2.75 -5.25 -12.08
N ALA A 57 -3.15 -4.86 -10.87
CA ALA A 57 -2.92 -3.52 -10.31
C ALA A 57 -1.49 -3.33 -9.77
N ASN A 58 -0.61 -4.31 -9.91
CA ASN A 58 0.75 -4.31 -9.37
C ASN A 58 0.83 -4.09 -7.85
N LEU A 59 -0.26 -4.31 -7.10
CA LEU A 59 -0.31 -4.20 -5.63
C LEU A 59 0.17 -5.48 -4.93
N LEU A 60 0.24 -6.58 -5.69
CA LEU A 60 0.63 -7.89 -5.21
C LEU A 60 1.59 -8.54 -6.21
N ILE A 61 2.71 -9.03 -5.73
CA ILE A 61 3.69 -9.82 -6.49
C ILE A 61 3.58 -11.27 -6.05
N SER A 62 3.64 -12.19 -7.02
CA SER A 62 3.65 -13.62 -6.75
C SER A 62 4.93 -14.26 -7.25
N GLU A 63 5.55 -15.11 -6.45
CA GLU A 63 6.71 -15.90 -6.82
C GLU A 63 6.34 -17.39 -6.80
N LYS A 64 6.69 -18.14 -7.85
CA LYS A 64 6.50 -19.60 -7.85
C LYS A 64 7.55 -20.25 -6.94
N ARG A 65 7.10 -20.93 -5.89
CA ARG A 65 7.96 -21.75 -5.01
C ARG A 65 7.50 -23.20 -5.03
N GLY A 66 8.18 -24.01 -5.86
CA GLY A 66 7.83 -25.40 -6.11
C GLY A 66 6.41 -25.53 -6.67
N ARG A 67 5.53 -26.19 -5.91
CA ARG A 67 4.10 -26.38 -6.24
C ARG A 67 3.19 -25.26 -5.72
N SER A 68 3.74 -24.25 -5.04
CA SER A 68 3.00 -23.16 -4.41
C SER A 68 3.36 -21.80 -5.01
N ARG A 69 2.56 -20.77 -4.71
CA ARG A 69 2.87 -19.36 -5.02
C ARG A 69 3.03 -18.62 -3.70
N ALA A 70 4.20 -18.04 -3.47
CA ALA A 70 4.46 -17.10 -2.39
C ALA A 70 3.99 -15.71 -2.80
N LEU A 71 3.36 -14.98 -1.88
CA LEU A 71 2.73 -13.68 -2.13
C LEU A 71 3.47 -12.57 -1.39
N PHE A 72 3.64 -11.43 -2.06
CA PHE A 72 4.31 -10.25 -1.53
C PHE A 72 3.49 -9.00 -1.82
N PHE A 73 3.38 -8.12 -0.83
CA PHE A 73 2.73 -6.83 -0.98
C PHE A 73 3.68 -5.85 -1.68
N ASN A 74 3.20 -5.18 -2.73
CA ASN A 74 3.94 -4.12 -3.42
C ASN A 74 3.30 -2.77 -3.08
N SER A 75 4.01 -1.97 -2.29
CA SER A 75 3.56 -0.63 -1.89
C SER A 75 3.82 0.46 -2.94
N VAL A 76 4.61 0.17 -3.98
CA VAL A 76 5.03 1.17 -4.97
C VAL A 76 3.84 1.90 -5.64
N PRO A 77 2.78 1.22 -6.11
CA PRO A 77 1.65 1.92 -6.73
C PRO A 77 0.92 2.87 -5.76
N ILE A 78 0.89 2.54 -4.48
CA ILE A 78 0.28 3.40 -3.44
C ILE A 78 1.17 4.62 -3.21
N GLN A 79 2.49 4.44 -3.15
CA GLN A 79 3.43 5.55 -3.03
C GLN A 79 3.28 6.53 -4.21
N MET A 80 3.13 6.03 -5.44
CA MET A 80 2.92 6.87 -6.61
C MET A 80 1.61 7.68 -6.54
N ILE A 81 0.53 7.10 -6.00
CA ILE A 81 -0.73 7.82 -5.74
C ILE A 81 -0.51 8.91 -4.70
N TYR A 82 0.18 8.57 -3.59
CA TYR A 82 0.50 9.51 -2.53
C TYR A 82 1.30 10.69 -3.09
N ASP A 83 2.44 10.43 -3.73
CA ASP A 83 3.33 11.45 -4.28
C ASP A 83 2.60 12.39 -5.24
N ARG A 84 1.72 11.85 -6.11
CA ARG A 84 0.92 12.67 -7.03
C ARG A 84 0.11 13.78 -6.35
N TRP A 85 -0.38 13.54 -5.14
CA TRP A 85 -1.23 14.50 -4.41
C TRP A 85 -0.53 15.19 -3.26
N THR A 86 0.56 14.64 -2.73
CA THR A 86 1.22 15.17 -1.54
C THR A 86 2.55 15.86 -1.81
N THR A 87 3.10 15.81 -3.03
CA THR A 87 4.38 16.48 -3.35
C THR A 87 4.35 17.97 -2.96
N GLU A 88 3.26 18.69 -3.27
CA GLU A 88 3.09 20.09 -2.88
C GLU A 88 2.84 20.28 -1.37
N TYR A 89 2.30 19.26 -0.69
CA TYR A 89 2.11 19.31 0.76
C TYR A 89 3.39 19.05 1.53
N SER A 90 4.30 18.21 1.00
CA SER A 90 5.59 17.91 1.62
C SER A 90 6.47 19.15 1.76
N SER A 91 6.50 20.03 0.75
CA SER A 91 7.23 21.31 0.80
C SER A 91 6.59 22.27 1.81
N LEU A 92 5.27 22.41 1.78
CA LEU A 92 4.51 23.24 2.73
C LEU A 92 4.67 22.78 4.19
N TRP A 93 4.75 21.47 4.43
CA TRP A 93 4.97 20.92 5.77
C TRP A 93 6.41 21.07 6.25
N ALA A 94 7.39 20.87 5.36
CA ALA A 94 8.79 21.12 5.67
C ALA A 94 9.02 22.60 6.06
N GLU A 95 8.40 23.54 5.34
CA GLU A 95 8.47 24.96 5.67
C GLU A 95 7.82 25.29 7.02
N LYS A 96 6.64 24.70 7.30
CA LYS A 96 5.95 24.87 8.59
C LYS A 96 6.73 24.29 9.76
N LEU A 97 7.31 23.10 9.61
CA LEU A 97 8.15 22.45 10.64
C LEU A 97 9.45 23.24 10.85
N THR A 98 10.06 23.75 9.79
CA THR A 98 11.24 24.62 9.87
C THR A 98 10.92 25.91 10.62
N ARG A 99 9.80 26.57 10.31
CA ARG A 99 9.33 27.74 11.05
C ARG A 99 9.07 27.44 12.52
N LEU A 100 8.46 26.29 12.81
CA LEU A 100 8.19 25.88 14.19
C LEU A 100 9.49 25.64 14.96
N LYS A 101 10.47 24.97 14.34
CA LYS A 101 11.79 24.75 14.92
C LYS A 101 12.48 26.07 15.29
N TYR A 102 12.59 27.00 14.35
CA TYR A 102 13.20 28.31 14.63
C TYR A 102 12.44 29.11 15.68
N LYS A 103 11.11 29.00 15.74
CA LYS A 103 10.31 29.65 16.79
C LYS A 103 10.59 29.05 18.18
N LEU A 104 10.77 27.73 18.27
CA LEU A 104 11.11 27.06 19.53
C LEU A 104 12.55 27.37 19.95
N GLU A 105 13.49 27.36 19.01
CA GLU A 105 14.90 27.68 19.28
C GLU A 105 15.08 29.16 19.69
N SER A 106 14.32 30.08 19.11
CA SER A 106 14.31 31.50 19.52
C SER A 106 13.55 31.77 20.83
N GLN A 107 12.78 30.80 21.33
CA GLN A 107 12.15 30.85 22.66
C GLN A 107 12.99 30.16 23.74
N THR A 108 14.11 29.52 23.38
CA THR A 108 14.92 28.70 24.30
C THR A 108 16.34 29.26 24.53
N ASP A 109 16.66 30.48 24.10
CA ASP A 109 17.87 31.16 24.59
C ASP A 109 17.56 31.88 25.92
N PRO A 110 18.52 31.90 26.86
CA PRO A 110 18.29 31.44 28.23
C PRO A 110 18.18 32.62 29.19
N ASP A 111 17.12 32.63 29.99
CA ASP A 111 17.16 33.35 31.27
C ASP A 111 18.06 32.55 32.24
N GLU A 112 19.21 33.14 32.57
CA GLU A 112 20.10 32.91 33.73
C GLU A 112 20.65 31.49 34.03
#